data_AF-A0A960Q0B0-F1
#
_entry.id   AF-A0A960Q0B0-F1
#
_cell.length_a   1.000
_cell.length_b   1.000
_cell.length_c   1.000
_cell.angle_alpha   90.00
_cell.angle_beta   90.00
_cell.angle_gamma   90.00
#
_symmetry.space_group_name_H-M   'P 1'
#
loop_
_entity.id
_entity.type
_entity.pdbx_description
1 polymer ?
#
loop_
_entity_poly.entity_id
_entity_poly.type
_entity_poly.pdbx_seq_one_letter_code
_entity_poly.pdbx_strand_id
1 'polypeptide(L)'
;MSEQKPSRRMPLIGAMVGISLGSWLFMEANGVDVPSMVKFWPGFIALGALASLLDFILTKTPSSLGKAVFGSVMCVTAFLLTFHVLSWRDVFSWLPALPLGAGLGMVTTHAASQSSSHRLLIRGAVFAALGIAGWLPQFPQLREMLPSMQTVWAVLLIAIGGIILYQQLKD
;
A
#
# COMPACT_ATOMS: atom_id res chain seq x y z
N MET A 1 -30.15 13.98 -9.79
CA MET A 1 -28.94 13.24 -9.37
C MET A 1 -28.23 12.82 -10.64
N SER A 2 -27.09 13.43 -10.98
CA SER A 2 -26.32 13.01 -12.16
C SER A 2 -25.53 11.76 -11.80
N GLU A 3 -25.68 10.70 -12.60
CA GLU A 3 -24.82 9.52 -12.52
C GLU A 3 -23.38 9.95 -12.80
N GLN A 4 -22.53 9.89 -11.78
CA GLN A 4 -21.10 10.07 -11.92
C GLN A 4 -20.56 8.88 -12.73
N LYS A 5 -20.40 9.07 -14.04
CA LYS A 5 -19.83 8.08 -14.95
C LYS A 5 -18.45 7.67 -14.42
N PRO A 6 -18.17 6.36 -14.19
CA PRO A 6 -16.92 5.93 -13.59
C PRO A 6 -15.74 6.46 -14.41
N SER A 7 -14.79 7.09 -13.72
CA SER A 7 -13.60 7.70 -14.31
C SER A 7 -12.79 6.65 -15.07
N ARG A 8 -12.89 6.65 -16.42
CA ARG A 8 -12.10 5.79 -17.32
C ARG A 8 -10.58 6.01 -17.23
N ARG A 9 -10.11 6.96 -16.41
CA ARG A 9 -8.70 7.34 -16.27
C ARG A 9 -7.90 6.33 -15.47
N MET A 10 -8.50 5.70 -14.46
CA MET A 10 -7.80 4.77 -13.56
C MET A 10 -7.34 3.49 -14.28
N PRO A 11 -8.17 2.82 -15.10
CA PRO A 11 -7.74 1.69 -15.92
C PRO A 11 -6.67 2.06 -16.93
N LEU A 12 -6.75 3.26 -17.52
CA LEU A 12 -5.77 3.75 -18.49
C LEU A 12 -4.40 3.97 -17.84
N ILE A 13 -4.36 4.60 -16.66
CA ILE A 13 -3.12 4.80 -15.89
C ILE A 13 -2.53 3.43 -15.51
N GLY A 14 -3.36 2.50 -15.03
CA GLY A 14 -2.92 1.14 -14.72
C GLY A 14 -2.33 0.42 -15.94
N ALA A 15 -2.97 0.54 -17.11
CA ALA A 15 -2.48 -0.03 -18.35
C ALA A 15 -1.15 0.59 -18.80
N MET A 16 -1.01 1.93 -18.73
CA MET A 16 0.23 2.62 -19.10
C MET A 16 1.40 2.24 -18.18
N VAL A 17 1.16 2.16 -16.88
CA VAL A 17 2.15 1.71 -15.89
C VAL A 17 2.53 0.26 -16.14
N GLY A 18 1.53 -0.61 -16.36
CA GLY A 18 1.75 -2.04 -16.66
C GLY A 18 2.58 -2.25 -17.94
N ILE A 19 2.26 -1.54 -19.01
CA ILE A 19 3.02 -1.61 -20.27
C ILE A 19 4.46 -1.12 -20.07
N SER A 20 4.64 0.00 -19.35
CA SER A 20 5.97 0.58 -19.12
C SER A 20 6.86 -0.37 -18.30
N LEU A 21 6.32 -0.92 -17.20
CA LEU A 21 7.04 -1.88 -16.36
C LEU A 21 7.31 -3.20 -17.09
N GLY A 22 6.32 -3.72 -17.82
CA GLY A 22 6.46 -4.95 -18.60
C GLY A 22 7.50 -4.80 -19.72
N SER A 23 7.55 -3.65 -20.39
CA SER A 23 8.54 -3.38 -21.43
C SER A 23 9.96 -3.30 -20.85
N TRP A 24 10.12 -2.70 -19.66
CA TRP A 24 11.41 -2.65 -18.97
C TRP A 24 11.91 -4.05 -18.61
N LEU A 25 11.06 -4.86 -17.97
CA LEU A 25 11.39 -6.24 -17.60
C LEU A 25 11.73 -7.08 -18.83
N PHE A 26 11.02 -6.88 -19.94
CA PHE A 26 11.31 -7.55 -21.20
C PHE A 26 12.68 -7.16 -21.76
N MET A 27 13.05 -5.87 -21.73
CA MET A 27 14.37 -5.42 -22.16
C MET A 27 15.50 -6.02 -21.29
N GLU A 28 15.34 -6.01 -19.97
CA GLU A 28 16.30 -6.62 -19.03
C GLU A 28 16.46 -8.13 -19.28
N ALA A 29 15.34 -8.84 -19.50
CA ALA A 29 15.36 -10.28 -19.78
C ALA A 29 16.04 -10.67 -21.11
N ASN A 30 16.09 -9.75 -22.08
CA ASN A 30 16.76 -9.96 -23.38
C ASN A 30 18.21 -9.46 -23.41
N GLY A 31 18.77 -9.06 -22.26
CA GLY A 31 20.15 -8.57 -22.18
C GLY A 31 20.37 -7.21 -22.83
N VAL A 32 19.31 -6.42 -23.03
CA VAL A 32 19.45 -5.00 -23.36
C VAL A 32 20.08 -4.31 -22.14
N ASP A 33 21.07 -3.45 -22.35
CA ASP A 33 21.77 -2.73 -21.29
C ASP A 33 20.87 -1.62 -20.70
N VAL A 34 19.85 -2.05 -19.96
CA VAL A 34 18.98 -1.20 -19.16
C VAL A 34 19.37 -1.31 -17.69
N PRO A 35 19.22 -0.22 -16.89
CA PRO A 35 19.48 -0.29 -15.47
C PRO A 35 18.59 -1.37 -14.81
N SER A 36 19.18 -2.19 -13.95
CA SER A 36 18.45 -3.30 -13.33
C SER A 36 17.24 -2.81 -12.55
N MET A 37 16.07 -3.37 -12.85
CA MET A 37 14.81 -2.93 -12.29
C MET A 37 14.77 -3.09 -10.76
N VAL A 38 15.48 -4.08 -10.22
CA VAL A 38 15.63 -4.31 -8.77
C VAL A 38 16.18 -3.09 -8.05
N LYS A 39 17.02 -2.28 -8.70
CA LYS A 39 17.60 -1.06 -8.12
C LYS A 39 16.69 0.16 -8.29
N PHE A 40 15.86 0.19 -9.33
CA PHE A 40 15.11 1.39 -9.73
C PHE A 40 13.62 1.36 -9.41
N TRP A 41 13.04 0.20 -9.09
CA TRP A 41 11.60 0.09 -8.79
C TRP A 41 11.09 0.98 -7.64
N PRO A 42 11.85 1.33 -6.58
CA PRO A 42 11.38 2.26 -5.55
C PRO A 42 11.22 3.67 -6.08
N GLY A 43 11.97 4.02 -7.13
CA GLY A 43 11.83 5.30 -7.82
C GLY A 43 10.42 5.48 -8.36
N PHE A 44 9.80 4.42 -8.91
CA PHE A 44 8.40 4.48 -9.36
C PHE A 44 7.42 4.69 -8.20
N ILE A 45 7.67 4.05 -7.05
CA ILE A 45 6.85 4.24 -5.85
C ILE A 45 7.01 5.66 -5.30
N ALA A 46 8.24 6.18 -5.30
CA ALA A 46 8.52 7.55 -4.88
C ALA A 46 7.84 8.59 -5.79
N LEU A 47 7.84 8.37 -7.11
CA LEU A 47 7.10 9.20 -8.06
C LEU A 47 5.59 9.12 -7.81
N GLY A 48 5.04 7.94 -7.53
CA GLY A 48 3.63 7.77 -7.16
C GLY A 48 3.26 8.47 -5.85
N ALA A 49 4.13 8.39 -4.84
CA ALA A 49 3.98 9.09 -3.58
C ALA A 49 4.03 10.61 -3.76
N LEU A 50 5.01 11.11 -4.53
CA LEU A 50 5.14 12.51 -4.87
C LEU A 50 3.92 13.02 -5.65
N ALA A 51 3.44 12.27 -6.63
CA ALA A 51 2.24 12.61 -7.38
C ALA A 51 1.01 12.70 -6.46
N SER A 52 0.88 11.76 -5.51
CA SER A 52 -0.21 11.78 -4.52
C SER A 52 -0.10 12.97 -3.56
N LEU A 53 1.12 13.34 -3.16
CA LEU A 53 1.38 14.51 -2.33
C LEU A 53 1.07 15.81 -3.08
N LEU A 54 1.47 15.91 -4.35
CA LEU A 54 1.15 17.05 -5.20
C LEU A 54 -0.37 17.17 -5.44
N ASP A 55 -1.05 16.04 -5.69
CA ASP A 55 -2.52 16.01 -5.79
C ASP A 55 -3.18 16.53 -4.50
N PHE A 56 -2.63 16.18 -3.33
CA PHE A 56 -3.09 16.73 -2.06
C PHE A 56 -2.83 18.23 -1.91
N ILE A 57 -1.62 18.71 -2.25
CA ILE A 57 -1.29 20.14 -2.17
C ILE A 57 -2.21 20.97 -3.07
N LEU A 58 -2.52 20.45 -4.27
CA LEU A 58 -3.32 21.13 -5.28
C LEU A 58 -4.82 21.07 -4.98
N THR A 59 -5.35 19.90 -4.62
CA THR A 59 -6.80 19.70 -4.45
C THR A 59 -7.26 19.92 -3.01
N LYS A 60 -6.37 19.71 -2.03
CA LYS A 60 -6.65 19.71 -0.58
C LYS A 60 -7.85 18.84 -0.20
N THR A 61 -8.10 17.78 -0.97
CA THR A 61 -9.24 16.89 -0.72
C THR A 61 -8.89 15.79 0.28
N PRO A 62 -9.84 15.31 1.10
CA PRO A 62 -9.59 14.23 2.06
C PRO A 62 -9.10 12.93 1.41
N SER A 63 -9.60 12.63 0.21
CA SER A 63 -9.18 11.45 -0.56
C SER A 63 -7.71 11.56 -0.99
N SER A 64 -7.28 12.73 -1.43
CA SER A 64 -5.88 12.97 -1.82
C SER A 64 -4.93 12.90 -0.61
N LEU A 65 -5.35 13.33 0.58
CA LEU A 65 -4.55 13.19 1.81
C LEU A 65 -4.26 11.72 2.14
N GLY A 66 -5.29 10.86 2.09
CA GLY A 66 -5.10 9.44 2.37
C GLY A 66 -4.20 8.74 1.37
N LYS A 67 -4.30 9.11 0.09
CA LYS A 67 -3.37 8.63 -0.96
C LYS A 67 -1.94 9.10 -0.71
N ALA A 68 -1.76 10.37 -0.29
CA ALA A 68 -0.44 10.90 0.04
C ALA A 68 0.18 10.14 1.22
N VAL A 69 -0.57 9.95 2.31
CA VAL A 69 -0.11 9.19 3.48
C VAL A 69 0.26 7.75 3.10
N PHE A 70 -0.61 7.06 2.37
CA PHE A 70 -0.33 5.70 1.91
C PHE A 70 0.90 5.65 1.00
N GLY A 71 0.97 6.53 0.00
CA GLY A 71 2.09 6.62 -0.93
C GLY A 71 3.41 6.88 -0.22
N SER A 72 3.44 7.79 0.76
CA SER A 72 4.64 8.08 1.55
C SER A 72 5.11 6.87 2.36
N VAL A 73 4.20 6.13 3.02
CA VAL A 73 4.56 4.90 3.74
C VAL A 73 5.13 3.85 2.79
N MET A 74 4.46 3.63 1.65
CA MET A 74 4.94 2.69 0.61
C MET A 74 6.33 3.08 0.09
N CYS A 75 6.57 4.37 -0.15
CA CYS A 75 7.85 4.90 -0.61
C CYS A 75 8.98 4.60 0.39
N VAL A 76 8.77 4.93 1.67
CA VAL A 76 9.75 4.67 2.73
C VAL A 76 10.04 3.17 2.82
N THR A 77 9.01 2.33 2.84
CA THR A 77 9.21 0.88 2.89
C THR A 77 10.00 0.36 1.68
N ALA A 78 9.65 0.78 0.46
CA ALA A 78 10.33 0.33 -0.77
C ALA A 78 11.80 0.78 -0.84
N PHE A 79 12.10 2.00 -0.40
CA PHE A 79 13.48 2.52 -0.33
C PHE A 79 14.33 1.71 0.65
N LEU A 80 13.83 1.44 1.86
CA LEU A 80 14.57 0.67 2.86
C LEU A 80 14.91 -0.75 2.38
N LEU A 81 14.02 -1.37 1.60
CA LEU A 81 14.27 -2.69 1.01
C LEU A 81 15.34 -2.66 -0.09
N THR A 82 15.35 -1.63 -0.92
CA THR A 82 16.19 -1.62 -2.13
C THR A 82 17.63 -1.22 -1.85
N PHE A 83 17.85 -0.30 -0.91
CA PHE A 83 19.20 0.10 -0.51
C PHE A 83 19.88 -0.92 0.42
N HIS A 84 19.32 -2.13 0.56
CA HIS A 84 19.86 -3.22 1.39
C HIS A 84 20.10 -2.81 2.85
N VAL A 85 19.41 -1.75 3.31
CA VAL A 85 19.30 -1.43 4.74
C VAL A 85 18.59 -2.58 5.46
N LEU A 86 17.74 -3.31 4.73
CA LEU A 86 17.04 -4.50 5.18
C LEU A 86 17.38 -5.69 4.28
N SER A 87 17.70 -6.84 4.89
CA SER A 87 17.84 -8.08 4.13
C SER A 87 16.47 -8.61 3.71
N TRP A 88 16.42 -9.50 2.71
CA TRP A 88 15.17 -10.19 2.33
C TRP A 88 14.50 -10.92 3.50
N ARG A 89 15.29 -11.33 4.50
CA ARG A 89 14.79 -11.95 5.73
C ARG A 89 14.04 -10.94 6.60
N ASP A 90 14.47 -9.68 6.56
CA ASP A 90 13.87 -8.57 7.28
C ASP A 90 12.67 -7.96 6.53
N VAL A 91 12.50 -8.21 5.24
CA VAL A 91 11.31 -7.79 4.46
C VAL A 91 10.02 -8.25 5.14
N PHE A 92 9.99 -9.49 5.64
CA PHE A 92 8.83 -10.04 6.35
C PHE A 92 8.51 -9.28 7.63
N SER A 93 9.52 -8.64 8.22
CA SER A 93 9.40 -7.79 9.39
C SER A 93 8.77 -6.42 9.03
N TRP A 94 8.90 -5.98 7.79
CA TRP A 94 8.32 -4.72 7.33
C TRP A 94 6.96 -4.86 6.65
N LEU A 95 6.54 -6.08 6.28
CA LEU A 95 5.22 -6.35 5.70
C LEU A 95 4.04 -5.70 6.45
N PRO A 96 4.01 -5.63 7.80
CA PRO A 96 2.88 -5.02 8.48
C PRO A 96 2.81 -3.49 8.34
N ALA A 97 3.87 -2.84 7.84
CA ALA A 97 3.82 -1.42 7.47
C ALA A 97 2.81 -1.14 6.33
N LEU A 98 2.56 -2.14 5.48
CA LEU A 98 1.61 -2.02 4.35
C LEU A 98 0.15 -1.84 4.82
N PRO A 99 -0.44 -2.78 5.60
CA PRO A 99 -1.77 -2.58 6.16
C PRO A 99 -1.81 -1.39 7.13
N LEU A 100 -0.72 -1.10 7.86
CA LEU A 100 -0.66 0.09 8.70
C LEU A 100 -0.81 1.38 7.88
N GLY A 101 -0.03 1.53 6.81
CA GLY A 101 -0.09 2.68 5.90
C GLY A 101 -1.46 2.82 5.24
N ALA A 102 -2.06 1.70 4.79
CA ALA A 102 -3.40 1.70 4.23
C ALA A 102 -4.45 2.14 5.27
N GLY A 103 -4.35 1.62 6.50
CA GLY A 103 -5.21 1.98 7.61
C GLY A 103 -5.12 3.46 7.97
N LEU A 104 -3.91 3.98 8.15
CA LEU A 104 -3.65 5.39 8.41
C LEU A 104 -4.15 6.28 7.26
N GLY A 105 -3.98 5.87 6.01
CA GLY A 105 -4.53 6.58 4.85
C GLY A 105 -6.05 6.70 4.91
N MET A 106 -6.75 5.60 5.23
CA MET A 106 -8.21 5.62 5.38
C MET A 106 -8.68 6.45 6.58
N VAL A 107 -8.00 6.35 7.72
CA VAL A 107 -8.31 7.12 8.94
C VAL A 107 -8.11 8.61 8.69
N THR A 108 -7.00 9.00 8.06
CA THR A 108 -6.73 10.41 7.72
C THR A 108 -7.71 10.95 6.68
N THR A 109 -8.10 10.16 5.67
CA THR A 109 -9.19 10.54 4.75
C THR A 109 -10.52 10.71 5.49
N HIS A 110 -10.84 9.85 6.45
CA HIS A 110 -12.05 9.98 7.25
C HIS A 110 -12.01 11.26 8.10
N ALA A 111 -10.91 11.52 8.81
CA ALA A 111 -10.73 12.69 9.67
C ALA A 111 -10.78 14.01 8.89
N ALA A 112 -10.32 14.01 7.64
CA ALA A 112 -10.36 15.20 6.79
C ALA A 112 -11.72 15.41 6.09
N SER A 113 -12.60 14.40 6.02
CA SER A 113 -13.89 14.50 5.33
C SER A 113 -15.00 15.03 6.23
N GLN A 114 -15.76 16.03 5.76
CA GLN A 114 -16.97 16.54 6.46
C GLN A 114 -18.16 15.57 6.39
N SER A 115 -18.17 14.65 5.42
CA SER A 115 -19.15 13.57 5.28
C SER A 115 -18.43 12.25 5.53
N SER A 116 -18.31 11.87 6.79
CA SER A 116 -17.42 10.79 7.19
C SER A 116 -18.21 9.48 7.36
N SER A 117 -18.19 8.65 6.31
CA SER A 117 -18.77 7.30 6.39
C SER A 117 -18.04 6.51 7.48
N HIS A 118 -18.78 6.10 8.52
CA HIS A 118 -18.23 5.30 9.62
C HIS A 118 -17.58 4.01 9.12
N ARG A 119 -18.00 3.47 7.97
CA ARG A 119 -17.39 2.30 7.34
C ARG A 119 -15.93 2.53 6.97
N LEU A 120 -15.56 3.74 6.54
CA LEU A 120 -14.18 4.07 6.18
C LEU A 120 -13.27 4.10 7.41
N LEU A 121 -13.77 4.67 8.52
CA LEU A 121 -13.04 4.68 9.79
C LEU A 121 -12.84 3.26 10.32
N ILE A 122 -13.89 2.43 10.32
CA ILE A 122 -13.81 1.04 10.79
C ILE A 122 -12.80 0.26 9.96
N ARG A 123 -12.86 0.33 8.62
CA ARG A 123 -11.90 -0.33 7.73
C ARG A 123 -10.48 0.17 8.01
N GLY A 124 -10.29 1.49 8.11
CA GLY A 124 -8.99 2.09 8.42
C GLY A 124 -8.43 1.64 9.77
N ALA A 125 -9.25 1.61 10.81
CA ALA A 125 -8.88 1.13 12.14
C ALA A 125 -8.52 -0.36 12.14
N VAL A 126 -9.27 -1.20 11.42
CA VAL A 126 -8.95 -2.63 11.26
C VAL A 126 -7.60 -2.81 10.58
N PHE A 127 -7.34 -2.11 9.48
CA PHE A 127 -6.05 -2.18 8.78
C PHE A 127 -4.89 -1.67 9.63
N ALA A 128 -5.07 -0.57 10.37
CA ALA A 128 -4.07 -0.06 11.29
C ALA A 128 -3.79 -1.05 12.43
N ALA A 129 -4.84 -1.64 13.02
CA ALA A 129 -4.72 -2.66 14.06
C ALA A 129 -4.01 -3.91 13.54
N LEU A 130 -4.29 -4.38 12.32
CA LEU A 130 -3.57 -5.48 11.69
C LEU A 130 -2.09 -5.13 11.49
N GLY A 131 -1.78 -3.93 11.04
CA GLY A 131 -0.40 -3.48 10.87
C GLY A 131 0.38 -3.47 12.19
N ILE A 132 -0.22 -2.91 13.24
CA ILE A 132 0.36 -2.93 14.59
C ILE A 132 0.51 -4.37 15.11
N ALA A 133 -0.53 -5.19 14.95
CA ALA A 133 -0.52 -6.58 15.39
C ALA A 133 0.55 -7.41 14.68
N GLY A 134 0.86 -7.11 13.42
CA GLY A 134 1.94 -7.77 12.68
C GLY A 134 3.34 -7.40 13.16
N TRP A 135 3.51 -6.29 13.89
CA TRP A 135 4.79 -5.92 14.54
C TRP A 135 4.98 -6.61 15.89
N LEU A 136 3.90 -7.04 16.57
CA LEU A 136 3.99 -7.70 17.88
C LEU A 136 4.92 -8.93 17.92
N PRO A 137 4.94 -9.84 16.92
CA PRO A 137 5.84 -11.00 16.93
C PRO A 137 7.33 -10.66 16.80
N GLN A 138 7.69 -9.41 16.49
CA GLN A 138 9.10 -9.00 16.39
C GLN A 138 9.71 -8.63 17.73
N PHE A 139 8.89 -8.41 18.75
CA PHE A 139 9.39 -8.27 20.11
C PHE A 139 9.80 -9.66 20.64
N PRO A 140 11.07 -9.86 21.05
CA PRO A 140 11.57 -11.17 21.46
C PRO A 140 10.70 -11.84 22.54
N GLN A 141 10.18 -11.04 23.47
CA GLN A 141 9.32 -11.45 24.58
C GLN A 141 7.98 -12.06 24.10
N LEU A 142 7.44 -11.58 22.99
CA LEU A 142 6.17 -12.05 22.42
C LEU A 142 6.35 -13.24 21.47
N ARG A 143 7.52 -13.32 20.82
CA ARG A 143 7.85 -14.40 19.88
C ARG A 143 7.89 -15.78 20.54
N GLU A 144 8.39 -15.84 21.77
CA GLU A 144 8.44 -17.08 22.55
C GLU A 144 7.06 -17.53 23.04
N MET A 145 6.15 -16.57 23.29
CA MET A 145 4.80 -16.85 23.76
C MET A 145 3.84 -17.27 22.64
N LEU A 146 4.07 -16.81 21.40
CA LEU A 146 3.14 -17.01 20.28
C LEU A 146 3.87 -17.36 18.97
N PRO A 147 4.49 -18.55 18.85
CA PRO A 147 5.22 -18.97 17.65
C PRO A 147 4.34 -19.09 16.39
N SER A 148 3.02 -19.25 16.56
CA SER A 148 2.04 -19.32 15.45
C SER A 148 1.45 -17.96 15.04
N MET A 149 1.84 -16.86 15.69
CA MET A 149 1.22 -15.54 15.48
C MET A 149 1.39 -15.01 14.06
N GLN A 150 2.52 -15.29 13.40
CA GLN A 150 2.73 -14.92 11.99
C GLN A 150 1.75 -15.63 11.06
N THR A 151 1.49 -16.92 11.29
CA THR A 151 0.53 -17.69 10.49
C THR A 151 -0.89 -17.16 10.70
N VAL A 152 -1.28 -16.90 11.95
CA VAL A 152 -2.60 -16.32 12.28
C VAL A 152 -2.76 -14.95 11.62
N TRP A 153 -1.72 -14.12 11.68
CA TRP A 153 -1.72 -12.79 11.06
C TRP A 153 -1.86 -12.86 9.53
N ALA A 154 -1.13 -13.76 8.87
CA ALA A 154 -1.24 -13.97 7.42
C ALA A 154 -2.66 -14.44 7.03
N VAL A 155 -3.25 -15.37 7.79
CA VAL A 155 -4.63 -15.83 7.58
C VAL A 155 -5.63 -14.68 7.74
N LEU A 156 -5.46 -13.83 8.75
CA LEU A 156 -6.31 -12.65 8.95
C LEU A 156 -6.21 -11.66 7.79
N LEU A 157 -5.01 -11.39 7.27
CA LEU A 157 -4.84 -10.53 6.09
C LEU A 157 -5.53 -11.10 4.85
N ILE A 158 -5.37 -12.40 4.59
CA ILE A 158 -6.02 -13.07 3.47
C ILE A 158 -7.54 -13.01 3.62
N ALA A 159 -8.07 -13.32 4.82
CA ALA A 159 -9.51 -13.29 5.08
C ALA A 159 -10.09 -11.88 4.90
N ILE A 160 -9.44 -10.86 5.47
CA ILE A 160 -9.92 -9.47 5.40
C ILE A 160 -9.79 -8.93 3.97
N GLY A 161 -8.69 -9.21 3.29
CA GLY A 161 -8.51 -8.87 1.87
C GLY A 161 -9.57 -9.53 0.98
N GLY A 162 -9.84 -10.82 1.20
CA GLY A 162 -10.86 -11.58 0.48
C GLY A 162 -12.28 -11.03 0.72
N ILE A 163 -12.62 -10.69 1.96
CA ILE A 163 -13.91 -10.08 2.30
C ILE A 163 -14.09 -8.73 1.59
N ILE A 164 -13.06 -7.89 1.58
CA ILE A 164 -13.11 -6.58 0.92
C ILE A 164 -13.28 -6.75 -0.58
N LEU A 165 -12.51 -7.65 -1.19
CA LEU A 165 -12.60 -7.94 -2.63
C LEU A 165 -14.00 -8.46 -3.00
N TYR A 166 -14.55 -9.39 -2.22
CA TYR A 166 -15.89 -9.92 -2.41
C TYR A 166 -16.97 -8.83 -2.31
N GLN A 167 -16.86 -7.93 -1.34
CA GLN A 167 -17.78 -6.79 -1.22
C GLN A 167 -17.71 -5.86 -2.44
N GLN A 168 -16.50 -5.57 -2.96
CA GLN A 168 -16.33 -4.73 -4.14
C GLN A 168 -16.86 -5.35 -5.44
N LEU A 169 -16.92 -6.68 -5.54
CA LEU A 169 -17.45 -7.38 -6.72
C LEU A 169 -18.99 -7.50 -6.72
N LYS A 170 -19.61 -7.34 -5.54
CA LYS A 170 -21.06 -7.44 -5.38
C LYS A 170 -21.78 -6.10 -5.63
N ASP A 171 -21.06 -5.00 -5.43
CA ASP A 171 -21.51 -3.63 -5.70
C ASP A 171 -21.30 -3.27 -7.19
#